data_AF-A0A565E9X6-F1
#
_entry.id   AF-A0A565E9X6-F1
#
_cell.length_a   1.000
_cell.length_b   1.000
_cell.length_c   1.000
_cell.angle_alpha   90.00
_cell.angle_beta   90.00
_cell.angle_gamma   90.00
#
_symmetry.space_group_name_H-M   'P 1'
#
loop_
_entity.id
_entity.type
_entity.pdbx_description
1 polymer ?
#
loop_
_entity_poly.entity_id
_entity_poly.type
_entity_poly.pdbx_seq_one_letter_code
_entity_poly.pdbx_strand_id
1 'polypeptide(L)'
;MKKFVEKLKQKEIEISQEKGDFALFALFLRGDIQDKWDLLVAAPWIEKDKPRALKYIASIIQKSFMPDELLKIARIVIIDLNNPALRTIHQAVNVEHGSVNVVNCNFFGLNIKNAYLITSSKKHITTQSTRSSPPPNGVGSGG
;
A
#
# COMPACT_ATOMS: atom_id res chain seq x y z
N MET A 1 -5.23 14.96 -13.94
CA MET A 1 -4.81 14.02 -12.87
C MET A 1 -5.90 13.76 -11.83
N LYS A 2 -6.49 14.76 -11.17
CA LYS A 2 -7.50 14.56 -10.10
C LYS A 2 -8.62 13.55 -10.44
N LYS A 3 -9.26 13.66 -11.62
CA LYS A 3 -10.31 12.72 -12.06
C LYS A 3 -9.85 11.25 -12.11
N PHE A 4 -8.60 11.01 -12.48
CA PHE A 4 -8.03 9.66 -12.55
C PHE A 4 -7.84 9.07 -11.15
N VAL A 5 -7.38 9.88 -10.20
CA VAL A 5 -7.22 9.48 -8.78
C VAL A 5 -8.57 9.17 -8.16
N GLU A 6 -9.60 9.98 -8.42
CA GLU A 6 -10.96 9.72 -7.91
C GLU A 6 -11.56 8.42 -8.47
N LYS A 7 -11.37 8.13 -9.77
CA LYS A 7 -11.75 6.83 -10.33
C LYS A 7 -11.02 5.68 -9.66
N LEU A 8 -9.71 5.81 -9.42
CA LEU A 8 -8.93 4.77 -8.76
C LEU A 8 -9.37 4.56 -7.31
N LYS A 9 -9.67 5.65 -6.60
CA LYS A 9 -10.26 5.59 -5.25
C LYS A 9 -11.57 4.80 -5.26
N GLN A 10 -12.46 5.05 -6.23
CA GLN A 10 -13.70 4.30 -6.33
C GLN A 10 -13.45 2.80 -6.55
N LYS A 11 -12.45 2.45 -7.37
CA LYS A 11 -12.05 1.05 -7.59
C LYS A 11 -11.38 0.41 -6.38
N GLU A 12 -10.60 1.17 -5.62
CA GLU A 12 -10.05 0.71 -4.35
C GLU A 12 -11.18 0.32 -3.38
N ILE A 13 -12.21 1.17 -3.23
CA ILE A 13 -13.36 0.90 -2.35
C ILE A 13 -14.10 -0.37 -2.79
N GLU A 14 -14.40 -0.51 -4.09
CA GLU A 14 -15.07 -1.69 -4.65
C GLU A 14 -14.25 -2.97 -4.37
N ILE A 15 -12.93 -2.93 -4.57
CA ILE A 15 -12.06 -4.08 -4.32
C ILE A 15 -11.99 -4.40 -2.83
N SER A 16 -11.90 -3.39 -1.97
CA SER A 16 -11.87 -3.57 -0.51
C SER A 16 -13.15 -4.25 -0.02
N GLN A 17 -14.31 -3.90 -0.57
CA GLN A 17 -15.58 -4.54 -0.24
C GLN A 17 -15.65 -6.00 -0.70
N GLU A 18 -15.02 -6.37 -1.83
CA GLU A 18 -15.06 -7.73 -2.37
C GLU A 18 -13.99 -8.66 -1.79
N LYS A 19 -12.75 -8.18 -1.63
CA LYS A 19 -11.57 -8.98 -1.25
C LYS A 19 -11.10 -8.76 0.19
N GLY A 20 -11.51 -7.64 0.78
CA GLY A 20 -11.02 -7.16 2.06
C GLY A 20 -10.07 -5.98 1.93
N ASP A 21 -9.86 -5.30 3.06
CA ASP A 21 -9.16 -4.02 3.13
C ASP A 21 -7.72 -4.06 2.62
N PHE A 22 -7.29 -2.95 2.01
CA PHE A 22 -5.88 -2.71 1.72
C PHE A 22 -5.15 -2.18 2.96
N ALA A 23 -3.92 -2.67 3.16
CA ALA A 23 -2.95 -1.98 3.99
C ALA A 23 -2.45 -0.69 3.30
N LEU A 24 -2.15 -0.77 2.00
CA LEU A 24 -1.72 0.35 1.17
C LEU A 24 -2.35 0.28 -0.23
N PHE A 25 -2.82 1.42 -0.71
CA PHE A 25 -3.19 1.65 -2.10
C PHE A 25 -2.76 3.08 -2.46
N ALA A 26 -1.75 3.23 -3.32
CA ALA A 26 -1.16 4.53 -3.62
C ALA A 26 -0.57 4.64 -5.03
N LEU A 27 -0.53 5.84 -5.60
CA LEU A 27 0.13 6.15 -6.87
C LEU A 27 1.37 6.99 -6.64
N PHE A 28 2.52 6.54 -7.12
CA PHE A 28 3.79 7.24 -6.96
C PHE A 28 4.31 7.70 -8.32
N LEU A 29 4.59 9.00 -8.44
CA LEU A 29 5.33 9.58 -9.56
C LEU A 29 6.77 9.79 -9.11
N ARG A 30 7.67 9.01 -9.70
CA ARG A 30 9.09 9.12 -9.41
C ARG A 30 9.68 10.37 -10.03
N GLY A 31 10.74 10.92 -9.43
CA GLY A 31 11.42 12.11 -9.95
C GLY A 31 12.19 11.87 -11.25
N ASP A 32 12.54 10.62 -11.56
CA ASP A 32 13.38 10.22 -12.69
C ASP A 32 12.59 9.90 -13.98
N ILE A 33 11.26 9.75 -13.90
CA ILE A 33 10.41 9.49 -15.06
C ILE A 33 9.26 10.49 -15.12
N GLN A 34 9.08 11.13 -16.27
CA GLN A 34 8.00 12.08 -16.51
C GLN A 34 6.67 11.35 -16.77
N ASP A 35 5.61 11.81 -16.07
CA ASP A 35 4.20 11.44 -16.27
C ASP A 35 3.87 9.94 -16.23
N LYS A 36 4.72 9.15 -15.56
CA LYS A 36 4.53 7.72 -15.35
C LYS A 36 4.35 7.41 -13.87
N TRP A 37 3.18 6.88 -13.56
CA TRP A 37 2.77 6.56 -12.19
C TRP A 37 2.92 5.07 -11.93
N ASP A 38 3.55 4.74 -10.82
CA ASP A 38 3.61 3.38 -10.30
C ASP A 38 2.44 3.21 -9.32
N LEU A 39 1.62 2.18 -9.50
CA LEU A 39 0.53 1.85 -8.56
C LEU A 39 1.07 0.87 -7.52
N LEU A 40 1.19 1.31 -6.27
CA LEU A 40 1.63 0.51 -5.14
C LEU A 40 0.41 -0.06 -4.40
N VAL A 41 0.43 -1.37 -4.13
CA VAL A 41 -0.64 -2.07 -3.42
C VAL A 41 -0.07 -3.02 -2.36
N ALA A 42 -0.71 -3.07 -1.20
CA ALA A 42 -0.42 -4.03 -0.14
C ALA A 42 -1.71 -4.42 0.56
N ALA A 43 -1.96 -5.73 0.74
CA ALA A 43 -3.11 -6.23 1.48
C ALA A 43 -2.89 -7.69 1.93
N PRO A 44 -3.52 -8.14 3.03
CA PRO A 44 -3.39 -9.53 3.48
C PRO A 44 -3.84 -10.56 2.46
N TRP A 45 -4.87 -10.25 1.66
CA TRP A 45 -5.36 -11.14 0.62
C TRP A 45 -4.43 -11.20 -0.60
N ILE A 46 -3.61 -10.17 -0.84
CA ILE A 46 -2.59 -10.16 -1.90
C ILE A 46 -1.44 -11.10 -1.53
N GLU A 47 -1.01 -11.11 -0.27
CA GLU A 47 0.07 -11.98 0.21
C GLU A 47 -0.24 -13.47 0.05
N LYS A 48 -1.52 -13.86 0.13
CA LYS A 48 -1.95 -15.25 -0.04
C LYS A 48 -1.71 -15.79 -1.45
N ASP A 49 -1.82 -14.94 -2.47
CA ASP A 49 -1.63 -15.31 -3.89
C ASP A 49 -1.30 -14.07 -4.73
N LYS A 50 -0.03 -13.66 -4.70
CA LYS A 50 0.48 -12.45 -5.38
C LYS A 50 0.20 -12.48 -6.89
N PRO A 51 0.45 -13.57 -7.64
CA PRO A 51 0.18 -13.62 -9.08
C PRO A 51 -1.30 -13.44 -9.41
N ARG A 52 -2.21 -14.09 -8.67
CA ARG A 52 -3.65 -13.98 -8.91
C ARG A 52 -4.17 -12.60 -8.52
N ALA A 53 -3.71 -12.06 -7.41
CA ALA A 53 -4.04 -10.70 -6.98
C ALA A 53 -3.59 -9.64 -7.99
N LEU A 54 -2.36 -9.76 -8.52
CA LEU A 54 -1.85 -8.86 -9.55
C LEU A 54 -2.73 -8.90 -10.81
N LYS A 55 -3.04 -10.11 -11.30
CA LYS A 55 -3.92 -10.29 -12.47
C LYS A 55 -5.30 -9.71 -12.22
N TYR A 56 -5.86 -9.91 -11.04
CA TYR A 56 -7.17 -9.37 -10.66
C TYR A 56 -7.16 -7.83 -10.67
N ILE A 57 -6.23 -7.19 -9.96
CA ILE A 57 -6.11 -5.73 -9.90
C ILE A 57 -5.87 -5.16 -11.31
N ALA A 58 -4.95 -5.75 -12.07
CA ALA A 58 -4.68 -5.35 -13.45
C ALA A 58 -5.95 -5.44 -14.32
N SER A 59 -6.73 -6.50 -14.19
CA SER A 59 -7.96 -6.67 -14.97
C SER A 59 -9.03 -5.63 -14.64
N ILE A 60 -9.16 -5.24 -13.37
CA ILE A 60 -10.11 -4.20 -12.96
C ILE A 60 -9.71 -2.86 -13.54
N ILE A 61 -8.42 -2.52 -13.45
CA ILE A 61 -7.89 -1.28 -14.00
C ILE A 61 -8.07 -1.27 -15.52
N GLN A 62 -7.70 -2.35 -16.23
CA GLN A 62 -7.87 -2.42 -17.68
C GLN A 62 -9.32 -2.28 -18.14
N LYS A 63 -10.29 -2.82 -17.39
CA LYS A 63 -11.72 -2.71 -17.70
C LYS A 63 -12.32 -1.35 -17.36
N SER A 64 -11.75 -0.65 -16.39
CA SER A 64 -12.35 0.57 -15.81
C SER A 64 -11.78 1.87 -16.37
N PHE A 65 -10.64 1.82 -17.06
CA PHE A 65 -9.91 2.99 -17.53
C PHE A 65 -9.75 2.96 -19.05
N MET A 66 -9.77 4.15 -19.66
CA MET A 66 -9.54 4.27 -21.10
C MET A 66 -8.07 3.99 -21.46
N PRO A 67 -7.76 3.60 -22.70
CA PRO A 67 -6.38 3.28 -23.11
C PRO A 67 -5.36 4.39 -22.79
N ASP A 68 -5.72 5.66 -22.98
CA ASP A 68 -4.89 6.83 -22.65
C ASP A 68 -4.68 7.02 -21.13
N GLU A 69 -5.66 6.62 -20.32
CA GLU A 69 -5.53 6.59 -18.86
C GLU A 69 -4.61 5.45 -18.41
N LEU A 70 -4.70 4.29 -19.05
CA LEU A 70 -3.84 3.13 -18.78
C LEU A 70 -2.36 3.45 -19.08
N LEU A 71 -2.09 4.23 -20.13
CA LEU A 71 -0.73 4.66 -20.48
C LEU A 71 -0.06 5.50 -19.40
N LYS A 72 -0.82 6.04 -18.42
CA LYS A 72 -0.26 6.79 -17.27
C LYS A 72 0.29 5.86 -16.19
N ILE A 73 -0.15 4.60 -16.15
CA ILE A 73 0.34 3.60 -15.21
C ILE A 73 1.53 2.89 -15.86
N ALA A 74 2.72 3.01 -15.27
CA ALA A 74 3.90 2.30 -15.77
C ALA A 74 3.92 0.84 -15.32
N ARG A 75 3.54 0.57 -14.07
CA ARG A 75 3.47 -0.78 -13.50
C ARG A 75 2.61 -0.80 -12.24
N ILE A 76 2.26 -2.00 -11.81
CA ILE A 76 1.65 -2.28 -10.51
C ILE A 76 2.73 -2.95 -9.66
N VAL A 77 2.99 -2.40 -8.48
CA VAL A 77 4.00 -2.87 -7.53
C VAL A 77 3.29 -3.41 -6.30
N ILE A 78 3.51 -4.69 -6.00
CA ILE A 78 3.03 -5.31 -4.77
C ILE A 78 4.08 -5.07 -3.69
N ILE A 79 3.66 -4.49 -2.57
CA ILE A 79 4.50 -4.25 -1.40
C ILE A 79 4.15 -5.27 -0.32
N ASP A 80 5.17 -5.89 0.25
CA ASP A 80 5.02 -6.85 1.34
C ASP A 80 4.51 -6.16 2.62
N LEU A 81 3.61 -6.81 3.36
CA LEU A 81 3.09 -6.27 4.63
C LEU A 81 4.18 -6.08 5.70
N ASN A 82 5.30 -6.80 5.60
CA ASN A 82 6.43 -6.66 6.50
C ASN A 82 7.50 -5.68 5.98
N ASN A 83 7.25 -5.01 4.86
CA ASN A 83 8.21 -4.08 4.29
C ASN A 83 8.42 -2.87 5.22
N PRO A 84 9.65 -2.54 5.64
CA PRO A 84 9.90 -1.43 6.56
C PRO A 84 9.45 -0.07 5.98
N ALA A 85 9.51 0.12 4.66
CA ALA A 85 9.07 1.35 4.03
C ALA A 85 7.55 1.51 4.04
N LEU A 86 6.78 0.41 4.07
CA LEU A 86 5.33 0.45 4.28
C LEU A 86 5.01 1.03 5.67
N ARG A 87 5.77 0.65 6.70
CA ARG A 87 5.63 1.19 8.05
C ARG A 87 5.88 2.70 8.08
N THR A 88 6.88 3.20 7.35
CA THR A 88 7.16 4.64 7.23
C THR A 88 5.98 5.39 6.63
N ILE A 89 5.34 4.83 5.61
CA ILE A 89 4.15 5.43 4.98
C ILE A 89 3.00 5.51 5.98
N HIS A 90 2.71 4.42 6.70
CA HIS A 90 1.64 4.40 7.71
C HIS A 90 1.88 5.38 8.87
N GLN A 91 3.15 5.63 9.22
CA GLN A 91 3.52 6.62 10.22
C GLN A 91 3.30 8.05 9.72
N ALA A 92 3.63 8.32 8.45
CA ALA A 92 3.50 9.64 7.85
C ALA A 92 2.04 10.01 7.54
N VAL A 93 1.24 9.06 7.04
CA VAL A 93 -0.14 9.31 6.58
C VAL A 93 -1.03 8.12 6.94
N ASN A 94 -2.15 8.42 7.62
CA ASN A 94 -3.22 7.46 7.88
C ASN A 94 -4.50 7.91 7.16
N VAL A 95 -4.93 7.15 6.15
CA VAL A 95 -6.10 7.45 5.32
C VAL A 95 -6.78 6.15 4.92
N GLU A 96 -8.10 6.09 5.01
CA GLU A 96 -8.88 4.94 4.55
C GLU A 96 -9.95 5.46 3.59
N HIS A 97 -9.99 4.92 2.37
CA HIS A 97 -10.94 5.33 1.31
C HIS A 97 -10.91 6.85 1.01
N GLY A 98 -9.74 7.47 1.17
CA GLY A 98 -9.54 8.91 0.99
C GLY A 98 -8.60 9.18 -0.19
N SER A 99 -8.11 10.42 -0.27
CA SER A 99 -6.98 10.74 -1.13
C SER A 99 -6.16 11.85 -0.47
N VAL A 100 -4.90 11.54 -0.15
CA VAL A 100 -3.91 12.50 0.34
C VAL A 100 -2.84 12.66 -0.72
N ASN A 101 -2.57 13.90 -1.10
CA ASN A 101 -1.48 14.22 -2.01
C ASN A 101 -0.24 14.64 -1.19
N VAL A 102 0.89 13.98 -1.44
CA VAL A 102 2.19 14.31 -0.86
C VAL A 102 3.19 14.58 -1.99
N VAL A 103 3.97 15.66 -1.86
CA VAL A 103 4.94 16.08 -2.88
C VAL A 103 6.35 16.12 -2.32
N ASN A 104 7.35 15.93 -3.18
CA ASN A 104 8.79 16.01 -2.84
C ASN A 104 9.16 15.19 -1.59
N CYS A 105 8.76 13.93 -1.57
CA CYS A 105 8.98 13.03 -0.44
C CYS A 105 9.95 11.91 -0.81
N ASN A 106 10.68 11.41 0.17
CA ASN A 106 11.47 10.20 0.00
C ASN A 106 10.69 9.03 0.58
N PHE A 107 10.28 8.11 -0.30
CA PHE A 107 9.67 6.84 0.09
C PHE A 107 10.41 5.71 -0.62
N PHE A 108 10.63 4.59 0.10
CA PHE A 108 11.39 3.44 -0.42
C PHE A 108 12.81 3.78 -0.90
N GLY A 109 13.44 4.84 -0.37
CA GLY A 109 14.74 5.31 -0.83
C GLY A 109 14.71 6.03 -2.19
N LEU A 110 13.52 6.22 -2.75
CA LEU A 110 13.30 6.88 -4.03
C LEU A 110 12.80 8.31 -3.80
N ASN A 111 13.27 9.23 -4.64
CA ASN A 111 12.71 10.57 -4.70
C ASN A 111 11.37 10.53 -5.43
N ILE A 112 10.29 10.71 -4.68
CA ILE A 112 8.93 10.74 -5.17
C ILE A 112 8.51 12.20 -5.33
N LYS A 113 8.35 12.61 -6.59
CA LYS A 113 7.94 13.97 -6.96
C LYS A 113 6.53 14.25 -6.47
N ASN A 114 5.64 13.28 -6.65
CA ASN A 114 4.24 13.38 -6.26
C ASN A 114 3.68 11.99 -5.93
N ALA A 115 2.91 11.88 -4.85
CA ALA A 115 2.28 10.66 -4.39
C ALA A 115 0.81 10.91 -4.04
N TYR A 116 -0.08 10.08 -4.55
CA TYR A 116 -1.48 10.03 -4.12
C TYR A 116 -1.70 8.80 -3.27
N LEU A 117 -1.91 8.97 -1.97
CA LEU A 117 -2.23 7.90 -1.04
C LEU A 117 -3.74 7.81 -0.91
N ILE A 118 -4.32 6.70 -1.36
CA ILE A 118 -5.77 6.47 -1.31
C ILE A 118 -6.14 5.73 -0.02
N THR A 119 -5.40 4.67 0.26
CA THR A 119 -5.51 3.89 1.50
C THR A 119 -4.12 3.68 2.09
N SER A 120 -3.98 3.92 3.38
CA SER A 120 -2.82 3.68 4.23
C SER A 120 -3.35 3.45 5.64
N SER A 121 -3.51 2.18 6.04
CA SER A 121 -4.09 1.81 7.33
C SER A 121 -3.09 1.11 8.24
N LYS A 122 -3.00 1.59 9.48
CA LYS A 122 -2.19 0.98 10.54
C LYS A 122 -2.74 -0.38 11.02
N LYS A 123 -3.98 -0.73 10.67
CA LYS A 123 -4.65 -1.98 11.10
C LYS A 123 -3.89 -3.25 10.70
N HIS A 124 -3.07 -3.17 9.65
CA HIS A 124 -2.30 -4.30 9.11
C HIS A 124 -0.80 -4.23 9.42
N ILE A 125 -0.38 -3.35 10.33
CA ILE A 125 1.00 -3.39 10.84
C ILE A 125 1.11 -4.64 11.69
N THR A 126 1.70 -5.70 11.14
CA THR A 126 2.13 -6.85 11.94
C THR A 126 3.18 -6.35 12.90
N THR A 127 2.76 -6.01 14.11
CA THR A 127 3.69 -5.77 15.21
C THR A 127 4.37 -7.10 15.40
N GLN A 128 5.62 -7.23 14.96
CA GLN A 128 6.51 -8.22 15.55
C GLN A 128 6.63 -7.84 17.03
N SER A 129 5.68 -8.34 17.80
CA SER A 129 5.73 -8.39 19.23
C SER A 129 6.98 -9.18 19.54
N THR A 130 7.98 -8.50 20.08
CA THR A 130 9.13 -9.06 20.77
C THR A 130 8.64 -10.01 21.86
N ARG A 131 8.24 -11.24 21.49
CA ARG A 131 8.18 -12.39 22.40
C ARG A 131 9.53 -13.08 22.34
N SER A 132 10.52 -12.51 22.99
CA SER A 132 11.75 -13.21 23.35
C SER A 132 12.41 -12.48 24.52
N SER A 133 11.77 -12.57 25.68
CA SER A 133 12.45 -12.66 26.96
C SER A 133 11.47 -13.34 27.92
N PRO A 134 11.73 -14.59 28.36
CA PRO A 134 10.95 -15.15 29.45
C PRO A 134 11.20 -14.31 30.71
N PRO A 135 10.22 -14.20 31.62
CA PRO A 135 10.48 -13.63 32.94
C PRO A 135 11.57 -14.45 33.63
N PRO A 136 12.49 -13.84 34.40
CA PRO A 136 13.34 -14.61 35.29
C PRO A 136 12.43 -15.32 36.28
N ASN A 137 12.43 -16.65 36.22
CA ASN A 137 11.71 -17.53 37.12
C ASN A 137 11.98 -17.12 38.58
N GLY A 138 10.96 -16.63 39.26
CA GLY A 138 10.88 -16.70 40.71
C GLY A 138 10.24 -18.02 41.11
N VAL A 139 11.05 -19.01 41.51
CA VAL A 139 10.76 -20.14 42.42
C VAL A 139 12.13 -20.63 42.93
N GLY A 140 12.41 -20.82 44.21
CA GLY A 140 11.53 -20.84 45.37
C GLY A 140 12.28 -20.88 46.70
N SER A 141 11.47 -20.86 47.75
CA SER A 141 11.81 -21.03 49.16
C SER A 141 12.44 -22.39 49.47
N GLY A 142 13.27 -22.46 50.52
CA GLY A 142 13.53 -23.69 51.29
C GLY A 142 15.00 -23.94 51.62
N GLY A 143 15.38 -23.67 52.88
CA GLY A 143 16.70 -23.98 53.45
C GLY A 143 17.00 -23.09 54.64
#